data_AF-A0A662EGB9-F1
#
_entry.id   AF-A0A662EGB9-F1
#
_cell.length_a   1.000
_cell.length_b   1.000
_cell.length_c   1.000
_cell.angle_alpha   90.00
_cell.angle_beta   90.00
_cell.angle_gamma   90.00
#
_symmetry.space_group_name_H-M   'P 1'
#
loop_
_entity.id
_entity.type
_entity.pdbx_description
1 polymer ?
#
loop_
_entity_poly.entity_id
_entity_poly.type
_entity_poly.pdbx_seq_one_letter_code
_entity_poly.pdbx_strand_id
1 'polypeptide(L)'
;MVVLGAHRLAPESLTELTQIVQSANMLRLDIKGVRDRAEEDRWIKEVQVDCDYLSRTVVIYITEREPVARVGLEGGTAVWVDAEGVLLEPAACAILVGIRPQAGRVAPEAVAAARALEAFDSEFTSLFPHFDASDPTAVTARCDCGTVVRFGPIGTLAQKLPILEEL
;
A
#
# COMPACT_ATOMS: atom_id res chain seq x y z
N MET A 1 5.37 11.07 -28.24
CA MET A 1 4.84 10.28 -27.11
C MET A 1 5.23 10.98 -25.83
N VAL A 2 4.31 11.08 -24.88
CA VAL A 2 4.49 11.78 -23.60
C VAL A 2 4.02 10.86 -22.47
N VAL A 3 4.80 10.77 -21.39
CA VAL A 3 4.40 10.06 -20.17
C VAL A 3 4.22 11.08 -19.06
N LEU A 4 3.09 11.01 -18.35
CA LEU A 4 2.71 11.93 -17.28
C LEU A 4 2.43 11.15 -15.99
N GLY A 5 2.82 11.70 -14.84
CA GLY A 5 2.53 11.13 -13.52
C GLY A 5 3.49 10.05 -13.00
N ALA A 6 4.54 9.72 -13.76
CA ALA A 6 5.59 8.79 -13.36
C ALA A 6 6.70 9.50 -12.58
N HIS A 7 6.54 9.61 -11.26
CA HIS A 7 7.48 10.30 -10.36
C HIS A 7 8.44 9.34 -9.66
N ARG A 8 8.02 8.10 -9.39
CA ARG A 8 8.78 7.08 -8.65
C ARG A 8 9.29 5.95 -9.53
N LEU A 9 8.79 5.83 -10.75
CA LEU A 9 9.23 4.82 -11.70
C LEU A 9 10.68 5.06 -12.14
N ALA A 10 11.46 3.98 -12.19
CA ALA A 10 12.81 4.03 -12.71
C ALA A 10 12.79 4.40 -14.22
N PRO A 11 13.76 5.19 -14.70
CA PRO A 11 13.88 5.55 -16.12
C PRO A 11 13.92 4.33 -17.06
N GLU A 12 14.44 3.20 -16.58
CA GLU A 12 14.54 1.94 -17.31
C GLU A 12 13.17 1.31 -17.53
N SER A 13 12.33 1.23 -16.49
CA SER A 13 10.95 0.77 -16.58
C SER A 13 10.10 1.65 -17.50
N LEU A 14 10.33 2.97 -17.46
CA LEU A 14 9.74 3.90 -18.42
C LEU A 14 10.23 3.66 -19.85
N THR A 15 11.50 3.32 -20.04
CA THR A 15 12.07 3.03 -21.36
C THR A 15 11.46 1.74 -21.94
N GLU A 16 11.29 0.70 -21.13
CA GLU A 16 10.62 -0.54 -21.56
C GLU A 16 9.15 -0.29 -21.93
N LEU A 17 8.41 0.46 -21.11
CA LEU A 17 7.03 0.87 -21.40
C LEU A 17 6.92 1.67 -22.71
N THR A 18 7.94 2.46 -23.02
CA THR A 18 7.93 3.35 -24.19
C THR A 18 8.47 2.71 -25.47
N GLN A 19 9.34 1.69 -25.40
CA GLN A 19 9.83 0.94 -26.55
C GLN A 19 8.72 0.21 -27.32
N ILE A 20 7.68 -0.22 -26.62
CA ILE A 20 6.49 -0.86 -27.20
C ILE A 20 5.72 0.12 -28.07
N VAL A 21 5.72 1.40 -27.67
CA VAL A 21 5.00 2.48 -28.35
C VAL A 21 5.77 2.98 -29.56
N GLN A 22 7.11 3.04 -29.48
CA GLN A 22 7.95 3.56 -30.56
C GLN A 22 8.10 2.62 -31.76
N SER A 23 7.94 1.31 -31.56
CA SER A 23 8.09 0.30 -32.62
C SER A 23 6.78 -0.07 -33.33
N ALA A 24 5.63 0.39 -32.81
CA ALA A 24 4.31 0.03 -33.31
C ALA A 24 3.67 1.11 -34.17
N ASN A 25 2.94 0.70 -35.22
CA ASN A 25 1.97 1.57 -35.89
C ASN A 25 0.90 1.95 -34.85
N MET A 26 0.57 3.25 -34.71
CA MET A 26 -0.45 3.72 -33.74
C MET A 26 -1.79 2.97 -33.84
N LEU A 27 -2.17 2.46 -35.03
CA LEU A 27 -3.38 1.68 -35.24
C LEU A 27 -3.27 0.22 -34.74
N ARG A 28 -2.06 -0.23 -34.44
CA ARG A 28 -1.71 -1.57 -33.96
C ARG A 28 -0.99 -1.52 -32.62
N LEU A 29 -1.07 -0.40 -31.91
CA LEU A 29 -0.47 -0.29 -30.59
C LEU A 29 -1.16 -1.28 -29.65
N ASP A 30 -0.37 -2.16 -29.03
CA ASP A 30 -0.88 -3.09 -28.03
C ASP A 30 -1.07 -2.35 -26.69
N ILE A 31 -2.14 -1.56 -26.63
CA ILE A 31 -2.50 -0.77 -25.43
C ILE A 31 -2.68 -1.70 -24.23
N LYS A 32 -3.27 -2.88 -24.44
CA LYS A 32 -3.49 -3.85 -23.36
C LYS A 32 -2.16 -4.37 -22.82
N GLY A 33 -1.25 -4.80 -23.68
CA GLY A 33 0.07 -5.26 -23.25
C GLY A 33 0.94 -4.17 -22.61
N VAL A 34 0.72 -2.88 -22.92
CA VAL A 34 1.34 -1.77 -22.19
C VAL A 34 0.76 -1.65 -20.78
N ARG A 35 -0.56 -1.70 -20.64
CA ARG A 35 -1.23 -1.63 -19.33
C ARG A 35 -0.87 -2.82 -18.45
N ASP A 36 -1.00 -4.04 -18.98
CA ASP A 36 -0.75 -5.28 -18.22
C ASP A 36 0.67 -5.28 -17.64
N ARG A 37 1.69 -4.84 -18.40
CA ARG A 37 3.08 -4.73 -17.91
C ARG A 37 3.28 -3.60 -16.92
N ALA A 38 2.64 -2.46 -17.12
CA ALA A 38 2.74 -1.37 -16.16
C ALA A 38 2.13 -1.78 -14.81
N GLU A 39 1.00 -2.49 -14.83
CA GLU A 39 0.32 -2.99 -13.63
C GLU A 39 1.10 -4.09 -12.89
N GLU A 40 2.18 -4.65 -13.46
CA GLU A 40 3.12 -5.51 -12.73
C GLU A 40 3.91 -4.73 -11.66
N ASP A 41 4.09 -3.42 -11.86
CA ASP A 41 4.73 -2.56 -10.87
C ASP A 41 3.76 -2.25 -9.72
N ARG A 42 4.17 -2.60 -8.50
CA ARG A 42 3.35 -2.43 -7.29
C ARG A 42 3.10 -0.96 -6.94
N TRP A 43 3.92 -0.04 -7.43
CA TRP A 43 3.70 1.40 -7.23
C TRP A 43 2.67 1.98 -8.19
N ILE A 44 2.30 1.27 -9.25
CA ILE A 44 1.31 1.75 -10.21
C ILE A 44 -0.09 1.37 -9.72
N LYS A 45 -0.95 2.37 -9.62
CA LYS A 45 -2.37 2.20 -9.34
C LYS A 45 -3.16 1.95 -10.61
N GLU A 46 -2.91 2.77 -11.61
CA GLU A 46 -3.65 2.78 -12.86
C GLU A 46 -2.79 3.34 -13.99
N VAL A 47 -2.93 2.76 -15.18
CA VAL A 47 -2.36 3.32 -16.42
C VAL A 47 -3.46 3.55 -17.44
N GLN A 48 -3.55 4.78 -17.90
CA GLN A 48 -4.37 5.17 -19.03
C GLN A 48 -3.48 5.50 -20.23
N VAL A 49 -3.83 4.96 -21.38
CA VAL A 49 -3.12 5.22 -22.65
C VAL A 49 -4.12 5.84 -23.61
N ASP A 50 -3.84 7.09 -23.99
CA ASP A 50 -4.64 7.85 -24.94
C ASP A 50 -3.86 8.04 -26.24
N CYS A 51 -4.54 7.78 -27.35
CA CYS A 51 -3.98 7.95 -28.69
C CYS A 51 -4.69 9.09 -29.41
N ASP A 52 -3.98 10.20 -29.61
CA ASP A 52 -4.44 11.28 -30.48
C ASP A 52 -3.95 11.02 -31.91
N TYR A 53 -4.84 10.45 -32.73
CA TYR A 53 -4.57 10.12 -34.13
C TYR A 53 -4.37 11.35 -35.02
N LEU A 54 -4.91 12.51 -34.65
CA LEU A 54 -4.79 13.75 -35.42
C LEU A 54 -3.38 14.33 -35.26
N SER A 55 -2.89 14.41 -34.02
CA SER A 55 -1.53 14.89 -33.74
C SER A 55 -0.45 13.79 -33.82
N ARG A 56 -0.85 12.54 -34.09
CA ARG A 56 0.02 11.34 -34.07
C ARG A 56 0.77 11.20 -32.75
N THR A 57 0.10 11.51 -31.65
CA THR A 57 0.69 11.49 -30.31
C THR A 57 0.04 10.41 -29.46
N VAL A 58 0.87 9.63 -28.77
CA VAL A 58 0.44 8.74 -27.69
C VAL A 58 0.79 9.39 -26.37
N VAL A 59 -0.19 9.50 -25.48
CA VAL A 59 -0.04 10.01 -24.12
C VAL A 59 -0.32 8.87 -23.15
N ILE A 60 0.60 8.63 -22.22
CA ILE A 60 0.44 7.65 -21.16
C ILE A 60 0.32 8.42 -19.84
N TYR A 61 -0.80 8.23 -19.17
CA TYR A 61 -1.05 8.73 -17.83
C TYR A 61 -0.82 7.59 -16.84
N ILE A 62 0.10 7.80 -15.90
CA ILE A 62 0.39 6.86 -14.83
C ILE A 62 -0.08 7.49 -13.53
N THR A 63 -0.94 6.78 -12.81
CA THR A 63 -1.34 7.12 -11.45
C THR A 63 -0.57 6.22 -10.50
N GLU A 64 0.26 6.82 -9.64
CA GLU A 64 1.03 6.10 -8.63
C GLU A 64 0.20 5.88 -7.34
N ARG A 65 0.51 4.81 -6.62
CA ARG A 65 -0.06 4.50 -5.31
C ARG A 65 0.57 5.38 -4.24
N GLU A 66 -0.27 5.78 -3.29
CA GLU A 66 0.15 6.55 -2.12
C GLU A 66 0.22 5.61 -0.90
N PRO A 67 1.36 5.55 -0.19
CA PRO A 67 1.47 4.76 1.03
C PRO A 67 0.66 5.43 2.15
N VAL A 68 -0.22 4.66 2.80
CA VAL A 68 -1.13 5.21 3.84
C VAL A 68 -0.81 4.73 5.25
N ALA A 69 -0.17 3.55 5.38
CA ALA A 69 0.18 2.97 6.67
C ALA A 69 1.29 1.92 6.52
N ARG A 70 1.89 1.53 7.65
CA ARG A 70 2.88 0.47 7.76
C ARG A 70 2.28 -0.71 8.52
N VAL A 71 2.54 -1.91 8.02
CA VAL A 71 2.12 -3.16 8.66
C VAL A 71 3.30 -4.09 8.81
N GLY A 72 3.39 -4.74 9.96
CA GLY A 72 4.32 -5.84 10.22
C GLY A 72 3.69 -7.15 9.80
N LEU A 73 4.33 -7.84 8.86
CA LEU A 73 3.90 -9.14 8.41
C LEU A 73 4.25 -10.22 9.45
N GLU A 74 3.52 -11.34 9.41
CA GLU A 74 3.93 -12.56 10.09
C GLU A 74 5.31 -12.99 9.57
N GLY A 75 6.32 -13.00 10.45
CA GLY A 75 7.73 -13.14 10.07
C GLY A 75 8.60 -11.92 10.35
N GLY A 76 8.01 -10.79 10.76
CA GLY A 76 8.72 -9.65 11.33
C GLY A 76 9.15 -8.57 10.35
N THR A 77 8.82 -8.71 9.05
CA THR A 77 9.10 -7.66 8.06
C THR A 77 8.01 -6.58 8.10
N ALA A 78 8.40 -5.33 8.30
CA ALA A 78 7.51 -4.19 8.13
C ALA A 78 7.46 -3.76 6.66
N VAL A 79 6.28 -3.43 6.15
CA VAL A 79 6.05 -3.00 4.77
C VAL A 79 5.05 -1.85 4.73
N TRP A 80 5.21 -0.97 3.75
CA TRP A 80 4.20 0.04 3.43
C TRP A 80 3.02 -0.59 2.72
N VAL A 81 1.82 -0.09 3.03
CA VAL A 81 0.57 -0.47 2.36
C VAL A 81 -0.16 0.76 1.87
N ASP A 82 -0.86 0.62 0.75
CA ASP A 82 -1.77 1.63 0.24
C ASP A 82 -3.18 1.48 0.82
N ALA A 83 -4.08 2.38 0.43
CA ALA A 83 -5.49 2.36 0.87
C ALA A 83 -6.27 1.11 0.43
N GLU A 84 -5.81 0.42 -0.62
CA GLU A 84 -6.42 -0.82 -1.16
C GLU A 84 -5.80 -2.08 -0.54
N GLY A 85 -4.83 -1.93 0.36
CA GLY A 85 -4.11 -3.01 1.03
C GLY A 85 -3.01 -3.65 0.19
N VAL A 86 -2.56 -3.03 -0.90
CA VAL A 86 -1.42 -3.51 -1.69
C VAL A 86 -0.12 -3.29 -0.93
N LEU A 87 0.69 -4.35 -0.83
CA LEU A 87 2.02 -4.26 -0.24
C LEU A 87 2.98 -3.55 -1.20
N LEU A 88 3.61 -2.48 -0.74
CA LEU A 88 4.56 -1.68 -1.50
C LEU A 88 6.00 -2.13 -1.15
N GLU A 89 6.81 -1.22 -0.62
CA GLU A 89 8.21 -1.45 -0.24
C GLU A 89 8.38 -1.77 1.25
N PRO A 90 9.52 -2.36 1.66
CA PRO A 90 9.85 -2.54 3.06
C PRO A 90 9.88 -1.21 3.82
N ALA A 91 9.33 -1.21 5.03
CA ALA A 91 9.38 -0.10 5.96
C ALA A 91 10.36 -0.40 7.12
N ALA A 92 10.84 0.64 7.79
CA ALA A 92 11.77 0.48 8.91
C ALA A 92 11.12 -0.19 10.14
N CYS A 93 9.87 0.15 10.44
CA CYS A 93 9.11 -0.38 11.56
C CYS A 93 7.60 -0.30 11.30
N ALA A 94 6.81 -1.04 12.07
CA ALA A 94 5.35 -0.97 12.08
C ALA A 94 4.83 -1.14 13.51
N ILE A 95 3.77 -0.41 13.86
CA ILE A 95 3.10 -0.52 15.16
C ILE A 95 2.21 -1.77 15.17
N LEU A 96 1.44 -1.96 14.12
CA LEU A 96 0.62 -3.15 13.92
C LEU A 96 1.45 -4.28 13.30
N VAL A 97 1.49 -5.45 13.94
CA VAL A 97 2.29 -6.61 13.53
C VAL A 97 1.45 -7.89 13.49
N GLY A 98 2.02 -8.97 12.94
CA GLY A 98 1.35 -10.28 12.87
C GLY A 98 0.38 -10.42 11.70
N ILE A 99 0.42 -9.51 10.73
CA ILE A 99 -0.51 -9.51 9.60
C ILE A 99 -0.13 -10.60 8.59
N ARG A 100 -1.12 -11.40 8.19
CA ARG A 100 -0.97 -12.41 7.14
C ARG A 100 -1.38 -11.84 5.79
N PRO A 101 -0.45 -11.65 4.84
CA PRO A 101 -0.81 -11.20 3.52
C PRO A 101 -1.36 -12.35 2.67
N GLN A 102 -2.27 -12.03 1.75
CA GLN A 102 -2.79 -12.94 0.75
C GLN A 102 -2.54 -12.35 -0.64
N ALA A 103 -1.78 -13.06 -1.48
CA ALA A 103 -1.44 -12.64 -2.84
C ALA A 103 -0.87 -11.20 -2.92
N GLY A 104 0.02 -10.83 -1.99
CA GLY A 104 0.64 -9.50 -1.97
C GLY A 104 -0.26 -8.37 -1.47
N ARG A 105 -1.38 -8.71 -0.81
CA ARG A 105 -2.32 -7.76 -0.22
C ARG A 105 -2.63 -8.09 1.23
N VAL A 106 -3.07 -7.09 1.99
CA VAL A 106 -3.62 -7.24 3.34
C VAL A 106 -5.11 -6.89 3.35
N ALA A 107 -5.81 -7.38 4.37
CA ALA A 107 -7.23 -7.11 4.53
C ALA A 107 -7.49 -5.61 4.78
N PRO A 108 -8.58 -5.01 4.26
CA PRO A 108 -8.91 -3.60 4.49
C PRO A 108 -8.97 -3.21 5.97
N GLU A 109 -9.42 -4.14 6.83
CA GLU A 109 -9.47 -3.96 8.28
C GLU A 109 -8.08 -3.76 8.88
N ALA A 110 -7.05 -4.43 8.35
CA ALA A 110 -5.67 -4.26 8.77
C ALA A 110 -5.12 -2.88 8.37
N VAL A 111 -5.45 -2.41 7.17
CA VAL A 111 -5.10 -1.05 6.71
C VAL A 111 -5.74 0.00 7.60
N ALA A 112 -7.04 -0.14 7.89
CA ALA A 112 -7.78 0.78 8.75
C ALA A 112 -7.21 0.80 10.18
N ALA A 113 -6.91 -0.37 10.75
CA ALA A 113 -6.30 -0.51 12.06
C ALA A 113 -4.90 0.12 12.12
N ALA A 114 -4.04 -0.15 11.14
CA ALA A 114 -2.69 0.40 11.07
C ALA A 114 -2.72 1.93 10.94
N ARG A 115 -3.56 2.45 10.04
CA ARG A 115 -3.74 3.90 9.86
C ARG A 115 -4.26 4.56 11.13
N ALA A 116 -5.21 3.94 11.82
CA ALA A 116 -5.72 4.46 13.08
C ALA A 116 -4.64 4.49 14.16
N LEU A 117 -3.83 3.43 14.30
CA LEU A 117 -2.71 3.38 15.23
C LEU A 117 -1.62 4.42 14.94
N GLU A 118 -1.29 4.64 13.67
CA GLU A 118 -0.30 5.66 13.30
C GLU A 118 -0.78 7.10 13.50
N ALA A 119 -2.09 7.31 13.43
CA ALA A 119 -2.72 8.60 13.72
C ALA A 119 -3.04 8.78 15.22
N PHE A 120 -2.89 7.73 16.03
CA PHE A 120 -3.23 7.73 17.44
C PHE A 120 -2.14 8.39 18.28
N ASP A 121 -2.50 8.83 19.49
CA ASP A 121 -1.60 9.53 20.39
C ASP A 121 -0.26 8.82 20.61
N SER A 122 0.80 9.64 20.59
CA SER A 122 2.19 9.22 20.72
C SER A 122 2.54 8.70 22.11
N GLU A 123 1.86 9.15 23.17
CA GLU A 123 2.14 8.68 24.54
C GLU A 123 1.67 7.23 24.73
N PHE A 124 0.46 6.90 24.26
CA PHE A 124 -0.07 5.54 24.35
C PHE A 124 0.73 4.55 23.50
N THR A 125 1.05 4.93 22.27
CA THR A 125 1.86 4.10 21.37
C THR A 125 3.32 3.96 21.84
N SER A 126 3.82 4.87 22.67
CA SER A 126 5.11 4.72 23.35
C SER A 126 5.07 3.66 24.47
N LEU A 127 3.95 3.54 25.19
CA LEU A 127 3.74 2.49 26.20
C LEU A 127 3.50 1.11 25.58
N PHE A 128 2.90 1.10 24.40
CA PHE A 128 2.56 -0.11 23.64
C PHE A 128 3.20 -0.04 22.25
N PRO A 129 4.50 -0.38 22.14
CA PRO A 129 5.24 -0.22 20.87
C PRO A 129 4.73 -1.15 19.77
N HIS A 130 4.06 -2.25 20.13
CA HIS A 130 3.59 -3.27 19.21
C HIS A 130 2.16 -3.74 19.53
N PHE A 131 1.35 -3.82 18.49
CA PHE A 131 -0.01 -4.36 18.48
C PHE A 131 -0.01 -5.61 17.60
N ASP A 132 -0.10 -6.78 18.21
CA ASP A 132 -0.06 -8.07 17.53
C ASP A 132 -1.47 -8.54 17.14
N ALA A 133 -1.68 -8.72 15.84
CA ALA A 133 -2.92 -9.18 15.22
C ALA A 133 -2.80 -10.59 14.60
N SER A 134 -1.83 -11.40 15.05
CA SER A 134 -1.68 -12.80 14.63
C SER A 134 -2.87 -13.67 15.03
N ASP A 135 -3.60 -13.30 16.09
CA ASP A 135 -4.84 -13.93 16.51
C ASP A 135 -6.04 -13.28 15.76
N PRO A 136 -6.79 -14.05 14.94
CA PRO A 136 -7.92 -13.50 14.18
C PRO A 136 -9.07 -12.99 15.08
N THR A 137 -9.11 -13.41 16.34
CA THR A 137 -10.15 -13.02 17.30
C THR A 137 -9.78 -11.80 18.13
N ALA A 138 -8.48 -11.45 18.19
CA ALA A 138 -8.02 -10.38 19.08
C ALA A 138 -6.71 -9.75 18.62
N VAL A 139 -6.70 -8.41 18.58
CA VAL A 139 -5.45 -7.63 18.63
C VAL A 139 -5.02 -7.51 20.08
N THR A 140 -3.73 -7.77 20.33
CA THR A 140 -3.11 -7.69 21.65
C THR A 140 -2.00 -6.65 21.66
N ALA A 141 -1.91 -5.85 22.72
CA ALA A 141 -0.75 -4.99 22.95
C ALA A 141 -0.14 -5.34 24.30
N ARG A 142 1.20 -5.27 24.38
CA ARG A 142 1.95 -5.56 25.59
C ARG A 142 2.86 -4.39 25.93
N CYS A 143 2.83 -3.94 27.19
CA CYS A 143 3.82 -2.99 27.71
C CYS A 143 5.06 -3.73 28.24
N ASP A 144 6.16 -3.01 28.40
CA ASP A 144 7.37 -3.50 29.07
C ASP A 144 7.12 -3.93 30.53
N CYS A 145 6.07 -3.37 31.15
CA CYS A 145 5.61 -3.70 32.49
C CYS A 145 4.91 -5.07 32.60
N GLY A 146 4.73 -5.80 31.50
CA GLY A 146 4.10 -7.13 31.45
C GLY A 146 2.57 -7.12 31.34
N THR A 147 1.92 -5.96 31.43
CA THR A 147 0.48 -5.82 31.15
C THR A 147 0.17 -6.14 29.70
N VAL A 148 -0.87 -6.96 29.50
CA VAL A 148 -1.41 -7.30 28.18
C VAL A 148 -2.82 -6.77 28.06
N VAL A 149 -3.07 -5.96 27.03
CA VAL A 149 -4.39 -5.42 26.70
C VAL A 149 -4.93 -6.16 25.48
N ARG A 150 -6.20 -6.60 25.56
CA ARG A 150 -6.90 -7.27 24.47
C ARG A 150 -7.97 -6.34 23.90
N PHE A 151 -7.84 -5.98 22.63
CA PHE A 151 -8.73 -5.03 21.96
C PHE A 151 -9.86 -5.72 21.20
N GLY A 152 -9.86 -7.06 21.13
CA GLY A 152 -10.81 -7.83 20.31
C GLY A 152 -10.45 -7.78 18.82
N PRO A 153 -11.36 -8.16 17.91
CA PRO A 153 -11.04 -8.36 16.51
C PRO A 153 -10.48 -7.10 15.85
N ILE A 154 -9.54 -7.28 14.90
CA ILE A 154 -8.83 -6.19 14.21
C ILE A 154 -9.76 -5.14 13.61
N GLY A 155 -10.89 -5.56 13.03
CA GLY A 155 -11.88 -4.66 12.43
C GLY A 155 -12.54 -3.69 13.43
N THR A 156 -12.42 -3.93 14.73
CA THR A 156 -12.95 -3.03 15.78
C THR A 156 -11.91 -2.08 16.34
N LEU A 157 -10.61 -2.29 16.06
CA LEU A 157 -9.53 -1.57 16.70
C LEU A 157 -9.61 -0.05 16.44
N ALA A 158 -9.81 0.34 15.18
CA ALA A 158 -9.90 1.74 14.78
C ALA A 158 -11.04 2.51 15.48
N GLN A 159 -12.12 1.82 15.87
CA GLN A 159 -13.24 2.43 16.59
C GLN A 159 -13.01 2.52 18.10
N LYS A 160 -12.18 1.62 18.65
CA LYS A 160 -11.91 1.56 20.09
C LYS A 160 -10.80 2.48 20.54
N LEU A 161 -9.83 2.76 19.67
CA LEU A 161 -8.70 3.63 20.02
C LEU A 161 -9.16 4.99 20.57
N PRO A 162 -10.10 5.74 19.93
CA PRO A 162 -10.55 7.02 20.47
C PRO A 162 -11.21 6.94 21.85
N ILE A 163 -11.88 5.82 22.17
CA ILE A 163 -12.54 5.63 23.48
C ILE A 163 -11.51 5.60 24.61
N LEU A 164 -10.28 5.17 24.32
CA LEU A 164 -9.21 5.08 25.31
C LEU A 164 -8.58 6.43 25.63
N GLU A 165 -8.76 7.46 24.80
CA GLU A 165 -8.32 8.84 25.08
C GLU A 165 -9.23 9.54 26.09
N GLU A 166 -10.47 9.06 26.26
CA GLU A 166 -11.48 9.66 27.15
C GLU A 166 -11.44 9.10 28.59
N LEU A 167 -10.55 8.16 28.89
CA LEU A 167 -10.41 7.49 30.20
C LEU A 167 -9.31 8.11 31.06
#